data_AF-A0AAV6DDR8-F1
#
_entry.id   AF-A0AAV6DDR8-F1
#
_cell.length_a   1.000
_cell.length_b   1.000
_cell.length_c   1.000
_cell.angle_alpha   90.00
_cell.angle_beta   90.00
_cell.angle_gamma   90.00
#
_symmetry.space_group_name_H-M   'P 1'
#
loop_
_entity.id
_entity.type
_entity.pdbx_description
1 polymer ?
#
loop_
_entity_poly.entity_id
_entity_poly.type
_entity_poly.pdbx_seq_one_letter_code
_entity_poly.pdbx_strand_id
1 'polypeptide(L)'
;MMKRWMGVVAVALWCVGGGAAVGEEKDHKERPVRVKVDAKDVKVNINEASKTELMKLAGVGAGSAQKIIEYREAHGPFKKAQDLEKVEGIGKGVLEKNSGRITVK
;
A
#
# COMPACT_ATOMS: atom_id res chain seq x y z
N MET A 1 -36.55 31.98 -12.05
CA MET A 1 -36.65 32.49 -13.44
C MET A 1 -35.65 31.68 -14.28
N MET A 2 -35.90 30.93 -15.36
CA MET A 2 -36.99 30.84 -16.35
C MET A 2 -36.80 29.53 -17.18
N LYS A 3 -37.92 28.82 -17.46
CA LYS A 3 -38.33 28.24 -18.78
C LYS A 3 -37.49 27.07 -19.36
N ARG A 4 -37.94 25.80 -19.24
CA ARG A 4 -38.90 25.08 -20.12
C ARG A 4 -38.35 24.76 -21.52
N TRP A 5 -38.09 23.48 -21.80
CA TRP A 5 -38.60 22.83 -23.01
C TRP A 5 -38.72 21.31 -22.85
N MET A 6 -39.62 20.72 -23.63
CA MET A 6 -40.43 19.54 -23.34
C MET A 6 -40.36 18.57 -24.53
N GLY A 7 -40.50 17.26 -24.27
CA GLY A 7 -40.72 16.21 -25.29
C GLY A 7 -39.43 15.50 -25.67
N VAL A 8 -39.37 14.16 -25.78
CA VAL A 8 -40.34 13.29 -26.44
C VAL A 8 -40.39 11.93 -25.73
N VAL A 9 -41.61 11.42 -25.60
CA VAL A 9 -41.95 10.07 -25.13
C VAL A 9 -41.60 9.05 -26.21
N ALA A 10 -40.83 8.02 -25.86
CA ALA A 10 -40.75 6.79 -26.63
C ALA A 10 -41.04 5.61 -25.69
N VAL A 11 -42.13 4.92 -26.03
CA VAL A 11 -42.68 3.75 -25.37
C VAL A 11 -41.82 2.53 -25.68
N ALA A 12 -41.47 1.73 -24.67
CA ALA A 12 -41.12 0.34 -24.85
C ALA A 12 -41.65 -0.49 -23.67
N LEU A 13 -42.48 -1.47 -24.02
CA LEU A 13 -43.19 -2.43 -23.19
C LEU A 13 -42.24 -3.44 -22.49
N TRP A 14 -42.71 -3.86 -21.31
CA TRP A 14 -42.43 -5.09 -20.54
C TRP A 14 -41.40 -6.11 -21.03
N CYS A 15 -40.41 -6.37 -20.15
CA CYS A 15 -39.97 -7.72 -19.80
C CYS A 15 -39.65 -7.80 -18.30
N VAL A 16 -40.29 -8.76 -17.64
CA VAL A 16 -40.04 -9.20 -16.25
C VAL A 16 -38.71 -9.94 -16.18
N GLY A 17 -37.97 -9.76 -15.08
CA GLY A 17 -36.70 -10.41 -14.75
C GLY A 17 -35.68 -9.35 -14.36
N GLY A 18 -35.40 -9.08 -13.10
CA GLY A 18 -34.80 -10.02 -12.16
C GLY A 18 -33.36 -9.57 -11.94
N GLY A 19 -32.99 -9.28 -10.69
CA GLY A 19 -31.60 -9.03 -10.29
C GLY A 19 -31.25 -7.56 -10.05
N ALA A 20 -31.12 -7.21 -8.78
CA ALA A 20 -30.39 -6.04 -8.34
C ALA A 20 -28.93 -6.17 -8.79
N ALA A 21 -28.44 -5.24 -9.61
CA ALA A 21 -27.01 -5.01 -9.79
C ALA A 21 -26.72 -3.60 -9.29
N VAL A 22 -26.29 -3.57 -8.03
CA VAL A 22 -25.60 -2.48 -7.36
C VAL A 22 -24.58 -1.84 -8.28
N GLY A 23 -24.61 -0.51 -8.35
CA GLY A 23 -23.55 0.27 -8.96
C GLY A 23 -22.33 0.31 -8.04
N GLU A 24 -21.15 0.13 -8.63
CA GLU A 24 -19.92 0.84 -8.26
C GLU A 24 -18.82 0.41 -9.25
N GLU A 25 -18.64 1.19 -10.33
CA GLU A 25 -17.40 1.15 -11.10
C GLU A 25 -16.59 2.39 -10.73
N LYS A 26 -15.68 2.19 -9.76
CA LYS A 26 -14.63 3.13 -9.39
C LYS A 26 -13.28 2.50 -9.70
N ASP A 27 -13.04 2.07 -10.93
CA ASP A 27 -11.70 1.65 -11.33
C ASP A 27 -10.92 2.87 -11.85
N HIS A 28 -10.35 3.62 -10.90
CA HIS A 28 -9.31 4.60 -11.21
C HIS A 28 -8.12 3.83 -11.74
N LYS A 29 -7.97 3.84 -13.07
CA LYS A 29 -6.80 3.39 -13.82
C LYS A 29 -5.56 4.20 -13.38
N GLU A 30 -4.90 3.75 -12.32
CA GLU A 30 -3.67 4.37 -11.84
C GLU A 30 -2.57 4.18 -12.89
N ARG A 31 -2.19 5.30 -13.51
CA ARG A 31 -1.05 5.40 -14.44
C ARG A 31 0.21 4.88 -13.75
N PRO A 32 1.11 4.15 -14.43
CA PRO A 32 2.37 3.76 -13.82
C PRO A 32 3.18 5.02 -13.53
N VAL A 33 3.21 5.43 -12.25
CA VAL A 33 4.11 6.49 -11.80
C VAL A 33 5.53 5.95 -11.97
N ARG A 34 6.24 6.43 -13.00
CA ARG A 34 7.69 6.23 -13.11
C ARG A 34 8.36 7.02 -12.00
N VAL A 35 8.43 6.42 -10.80
CA VAL A 35 9.26 6.96 -9.73
C VAL A 35 10.71 6.74 -10.14
N LYS A 36 11.38 7.80 -10.59
CA LYS A 36 12.84 7.85 -10.66
C LYS A 36 13.31 7.83 -9.21
N VAL A 37 13.82 6.69 -8.74
CA VAL A 37 14.35 6.57 -7.39
C VAL A 37 15.85 6.81 -7.46
N ASP A 38 16.28 8.00 -7.07
CA ASP A 38 17.69 8.33 -6.90
C ASP A 38 18.33 7.35 -5.90
N ALA A 39 19.18 6.46 -6.42
CA ALA A 39 19.64 5.25 -5.76
C ALA A 39 20.68 5.48 -4.63
N LYS A 40 20.74 6.66 -4.01
CA LYS A 40 21.85 7.00 -3.11
C LYS A 40 21.49 7.42 -1.68
N ASP A 41 20.23 7.61 -1.31
CA ASP A 41 19.85 7.78 0.10
C ASP A 41 18.37 7.44 0.36
N VAL A 42 17.92 6.27 -0.09
CA VAL A 42 16.54 5.84 0.16
C VAL A 42 16.42 5.40 1.61
N LYS A 43 16.03 6.34 2.47
CA LYS A 43 15.59 6.06 3.84
C LYS A 43 14.27 5.27 3.77
N VAL A 44 14.24 4.09 4.37
CA VAL A 44 13.07 3.21 4.44
C VAL A 44 12.39 3.40 5.79
N ASN A 45 11.10 3.76 5.79
CA ASN A 45 10.31 3.84 7.02
C ASN A 45 9.79 2.45 7.38
N ILE A 46 10.22 1.86 8.50
CA ILE A 46 9.83 0.48 8.85
C ILE A 46 8.35 0.32 9.23
N ASN A 47 7.70 1.41 9.66
CA ASN A 47 6.30 1.38 10.07
C ASN A 47 5.36 1.39 8.86
N GLU A 48 5.78 2.02 7.76
CA GLU A 48 4.94 2.24 6.57
C GLU A 48 5.45 1.50 5.33
N ALA A 49 6.70 1.05 5.32
CA ALA A 49 7.31 0.45 4.16
C ALA A 49 6.56 -0.81 3.70
N SER A 50 6.52 -0.93 2.38
CA SER A 50 6.04 -2.12 1.68
C SER A 50 7.07 -3.24 1.79
N LYS A 51 6.63 -4.49 1.58
CA LYS A 51 7.53 -5.67 1.56
C LYS A 51 8.73 -5.47 0.63
N THR A 52 8.49 -4.93 -0.57
CA THR A 52 9.52 -4.65 -1.57
C THR A 52 10.50 -3.55 -1.15
N GLU A 53 10.06 -2.60 -0.32
CA GLU A 53 10.91 -1.52 0.20
C GLU A 53 11.78 -2.01 1.36
N LEU A 54 11.22 -2.82 2.25
CA LEU A 54 11.97 -3.50 3.31
C LEU A 54 13.08 -4.39 2.72
N MET A 55 12.79 -5.08 1.61
CA MET A 55 13.77 -5.91 0.90
C MET A 55 14.93 -5.11 0.26
N LYS A 56 14.84 -3.78 0.15
CA LYS A 56 15.97 -2.94 -0.30
C LYS A 56 17.06 -2.82 0.79
N LEU A 57 16.75 -3.18 2.03
CA LEU A 57 17.70 -3.18 3.13
C LEU A 57 18.65 -4.38 3.01
N ALA A 58 19.94 -4.14 3.27
CA ALA A 58 20.97 -5.15 3.14
C ALA A 58 20.76 -6.28 4.15
N GLY A 59 20.54 -7.51 3.67
CA GLY A 59 20.27 -8.67 4.52
C GLY A 59 18.81 -8.81 4.98
N VAL A 60 17.89 -8.01 4.43
CA VAL A 60 16.44 -8.21 4.60
C VAL A 60 15.89 -8.92 3.37
N GLY A 61 15.50 -10.19 3.53
CA GLY A 61 14.87 -10.97 2.47
C GLY A 61 13.33 -10.88 2.49
N ALA A 62 12.68 -11.60 1.56
CA ALA A 62 11.22 -11.67 1.49
C ALA A 62 10.58 -12.23 2.78
N GLY A 63 11.26 -13.16 3.46
CA GLY A 63 10.81 -13.73 4.74
C GLY A 63 10.87 -12.71 5.86
N SER A 64 12.04 -12.10 6.10
CA SER A 64 12.21 -11.07 7.13
C SER A 64 11.29 -9.87 6.90
N ALA A 65 11.14 -9.43 5.64
CA ALA A 65 10.22 -8.35 5.29
C ALA A 65 8.75 -8.68 5.62
N GLN A 66 8.32 -9.93 5.37
CA GLN A 66 6.98 -10.37 5.77
C GLN A 66 6.83 -10.35 7.29
N LYS A 67 7.83 -10.84 8.02
CA LYS A 67 7.82 -10.88 9.49
C LYS A 67 7.78 -9.50 10.12
N ILE A 68 8.42 -8.49 9.52
CA ILE A 68 8.32 -7.10 9.95
C ILE A 68 6.88 -6.59 9.86
N ILE A 69 6.18 -6.93 8.77
CA ILE A 69 4.77 -6.55 8.57
C ILE A 69 3.88 -7.27 9.59
N GLU A 70 4.04 -8.59 9.73
CA GLU A 70 3.30 -9.38 10.73
C GLU A 70 3.53 -8.83 12.15
N TYR A 71 4.78 -8.47 12.48
CA TYR A 71 5.13 -7.95 13.78
C TYR A 71 4.44 -6.62 14.07
N ARG A 72 4.42 -5.68 13.12
CA ARG A 72 3.74 -4.38 13.34
C ARG A 72 2.21 -4.53 13.42
N GLU A 73 1.65 -5.55 12.77
CA GLU A 73 0.21 -5.86 12.87
C GLU A 73 -0.14 -6.48 14.23
N ALA A 74 0.72 -7.34 14.78
CA ALA A 74 0.49 -8.02 16.05
C ALA A 74 0.89 -7.19 17.29
N HIS A 75 2.00 -6.46 17.23
CA HIS A 75 2.58 -5.73 18.36
C HIS A 75 2.41 -4.20 18.26
N GLY A 76 1.95 -3.71 17.11
CA GLY A 76 1.87 -2.28 16.82
C GLY A 76 3.17 -1.71 16.21
N PRO A 77 3.21 -0.39 15.95
CA PRO A 77 4.32 0.25 15.26
C PRO A 77 5.63 0.16 16.06
N PHE A 78 6.74 0.06 15.34
CA PHE A 78 8.07 0.07 15.93
C PHE A 78 8.41 1.49 16.41
N LYS A 79 9.00 1.57 17.62
CA LYS A 79 9.41 2.86 18.22
C LYS A 79 10.83 3.27 17.85
N LYS A 80 11.66 2.32 17.44
CA LYS A 80 13.09 2.53 17.14
C LYS A 80 13.58 1.46 16.17
N ALA A 81 14.62 1.76 15.40
CA ALA A 81 15.22 0.82 14.46
C ALA A 81 15.66 -0.50 15.14
N GLN A 82 16.21 -0.41 16.37
CA GLN A 82 16.62 -1.58 17.16
C GLN A 82 15.48 -2.54 17.50
N ASP A 83 14.23 -2.09 17.44
CA ASP A 83 13.09 -2.94 17.73
C ASP A 83 12.88 -4.01 16.65
N LEU A 84 13.47 -3.81 15.46
CA LEU A 84 13.54 -4.83 14.42
C LEU A 84 14.32 -6.08 14.86
N GLU A 85 15.22 -6.01 15.85
CA GLU A 85 15.92 -7.21 16.37
C GLU A 85 14.95 -8.23 17.02
N LYS A 86 13.74 -7.79 17.38
CA LYS A 86 12.69 -8.66 17.91
C LYS A 86 12.01 -9.48 16.82
N VAL A 87 12.22 -9.13 15.56
CA VAL A 87 11.64 -9.81 14.41
C VAL A 87 12.55 -10.96 14.00
N GLU A 88 11.97 -12.16 13.90
CA GLU A 88 12.70 -13.33 13.44
C GLU A 88 13.30 -13.11 12.03
N GLY A 89 14.60 -13.35 11.90
CA GLY A 89 15.33 -13.12 10.65
C GLY A 89 15.90 -11.71 10.47
N ILE A 90 15.78 -10.82 11.47
CA ILE A 90 16.55 -9.57 11.56
C ILE A 90 17.49 -9.65 12.76
N GLY A 91 18.80 -9.71 12.49
CA GLY A 91 19.83 -9.70 13.54
C GLY A 91 20.61 -8.37 13.60
N LYS A 92 21.49 -8.25 14.59
CA LYS A 92 22.40 -7.10 14.76
C LYS A 92 23.14 -6.71 13.49
N GLY A 93 23.67 -7.70 12.77
CA GLY A 93 24.42 -7.44 11.52
C GLY A 93 23.59 -6.81 10.40
N VAL A 94 22.27 -7.03 10.38
CA VAL A 94 21.36 -6.34 9.44
C VAL A 94 21.17 -4.90 9.90
N LEU A 95 20.95 -4.68 11.19
CA LEU A 95 20.76 -3.35 11.74
C LEU A 95 21.99 -2.45 11.61
N GLU A 96 23.19 -2.97 11.88
CA GLU A 96 24.42 -2.21 11.72
C GLU A 96 24.60 -1.73 10.27
N LYS A 97 24.37 -2.61 9.29
CA LYS A 97 24.46 -2.31 7.85
C LYS A 97 23.40 -1.33 7.35
N ASN A 98 22.26 -1.25 8.04
CA ASN A 98 21.10 -0.46 7.62
C ASN A 98 20.77 0.69 8.57
N SER A 99 21.58 0.93 9.61
CA SER A 99 21.36 1.94 10.65
C SER A 99 21.15 3.35 10.07
N GLY A 100 21.90 3.71 9.02
CA GLY A 100 21.74 4.98 8.29
C GLY A 100 20.61 5.01 7.25
N ARG A 101 19.97 3.86 6.96
CA ARG A 101 18.90 3.71 5.96
C ARG A 101 17.53 3.50 6.58
N ILE A 102 17.46 3.06 7.83
CA ILE A 102 16.21 2.81 8.54
C ILE A 102 15.73 4.11 9.18
N THR A 103 14.45 4.39 9.02
CA THR A 103 13.76 5.49 9.70
C THR A 103 12.53 5.02 10.44
N VAL A 104 12.21 5.74 11.50
CA VAL A 104 10.99 5.55 12.30
C VAL A 104 10.33 6.92 12.40
N LYS A 105 9.06 7.00 12.02
CA LYS A 105 8.19 8.18 12.25
C LYS A 105 7.17 7.85 13.32
#